data_AF-A0A0G0GY27-F1
#
_entry.id   AF-A0A0G0GY27-F1
#
_cell.length_a   1.000
_cell.length_b   1.000
_cell.length_c   1.000
_cell.angle_alpha   90.00
_cell.angle_beta   90.00
_cell.angle_gamma   90.00
#
_symmetry.space_group_name_H-M   'P 1'
#
loop_
_entity.id
_entity.type
_entity.pdbx_description
1 polymer ?
#
loop_
_entity_poly.entity_id
_entity_poly.type
_entity_poly.pdbx_seq_one_letter_code
_entity_poly.pdbx_strand_id
1 'polypeptide(L)'
;MSKSDKKRIVLLDAHAIIHRAYHALPEFSSSKGEPIGALYGVSAMLIKIISDLKPDYIIACYDLPQKTFRHEAYEGYKAGRAKALPELVSQIQRSRDIFESFSIPIYEHVGFEADDILGTIVKILDKDKDIEIIIASGDMDTMQLISGEKVKVFTLKKGINDTILYNEKAVLDRFGFPPNLLPDYKGLRGDPSDNIIGVPGIGEKTATDLIKNFGSIEEIYKKKRRLFFLKHWHLSDMMHRSLFLFQKKNGLIL
;
A
#
# COMPACT_ATOMS: atom_id res chain seq x y z
N MET A 1 1.65 15.69 29.66
CA MET A 1 1.97 15.43 28.23
C MET A 1 0.92 16.14 27.40
N SER A 2 1.30 17.17 26.65
CA SER A 2 0.37 17.94 25.82
C SER A 2 -0.26 17.00 24.79
N LYS A 3 -1.59 16.92 24.78
CA LYS A 3 -2.34 16.29 23.70
C LYS A 3 -1.92 17.03 22.42
N SER A 4 -1.42 16.32 21.42
CA SER A 4 -1.18 16.92 20.10
C SER A 4 -2.52 17.48 19.61
N ASP A 5 -2.62 18.79 19.40
CA ASP A 5 -3.82 19.45 18.85
C ASP A 5 -4.10 19.07 17.39
N LYS A 6 -3.26 18.23 16.79
CA LYS A 6 -3.46 17.74 15.43
C LYS A 6 -4.68 16.84 15.34
N LYS A 7 -5.53 17.15 14.36
CA LYS A 7 -6.61 16.28 13.90
C LYS A 7 -6.03 15.01 13.30
N ARG A 8 -6.64 13.87 13.62
CA ARG A 8 -6.20 12.57 13.10
C ARG A 8 -7.18 12.05 12.08
N ILE A 9 -6.68 11.76 10.88
CA ILE A 9 -7.43 11.06 9.84
C ILE A 9 -6.88 9.65 9.65
N VAL A 10 -7.78 8.67 9.59
CA VAL A 10 -7.44 7.29 9.23
C VAL A 10 -7.96 6.98 7.83
N LEU A 11 -7.07 6.55 6.94
CA LEU A 11 -7.41 6.11 5.59
C LEU A 11 -7.38 4.59 5.55
N LEU A 12 -8.50 3.95 5.25
CA LEU A 12 -8.63 2.50 5.17
C LEU A 12 -8.37 2.04 3.74
N ASP A 13 -7.41 1.14 3.57
CA ASP A 13 -7.31 0.30 2.38
C ASP A 13 -8.30 -0.86 2.51
N ALA A 14 -9.52 -0.66 2.00
CA ALA A 14 -10.61 -1.60 2.25
C ALA A 14 -10.28 -3.00 1.73
N HIS A 15 -9.71 -3.12 0.54
CA HIS A 15 -9.41 -4.42 -0.05
C HIS A 15 -8.33 -5.15 0.74
N ALA A 16 -7.21 -4.50 1.10
CA ALA A 16 -6.17 -5.17 1.88
C ALA A 16 -6.68 -5.63 3.25
N ILE A 17 -7.54 -4.82 3.88
CA ILE A 17 -8.19 -5.15 5.15
C ILE A 17 -9.12 -6.37 5.02
N ILE A 18 -10.00 -6.37 4.02
CA ILE A 18 -11.00 -7.44 3.81
C ILE A 18 -10.29 -8.75 3.43
N HIS A 19 -9.31 -8.71 2.53
CA HIS A 19 -8.52 -9.88 2.15
C HIS A 19 -7.80 -10.47 3.36
N ARG A 20 -7.17 -9.63 4.20
CA ARG A 20 -6.53 -10.10 5.41
C ARG A 20 -7.52 -10.74 6.38
N ALA A 21 -8.68 -10.12 6.58
CA ALA A 21 -9.72 -10.67 7.45
C ALA A 21 -10.22 -12.03 6.94
N TYR A 22 -10.43 -12.17 5.63
CA TYR A 22 -10.87 -13.41 4.99
C TYR A 22 -9.89 -14.57 5.23
N HIS A 23 -8.58 -14.32 5.12
CA HIS A 23 -7.56 -15.37 5.30
C HIS A 23 -7.17 -15.63 6.77
N ALA A 24 -7.41 -14.67 7.67
CA ALA A 24 -7.02 -14.79 9.08
C ALA A 24 -8.09 -15.42 9.96
N LEU A 25 -9.36 -15.36 9.55
CA LEU A 25 -10.49 -15.84 10.34
C LEU A 25 -11.02 -17.18 9.80
N PRO A 26 -11.62 -18.02 10.67
CA PRO A 26 -12.37 -19.19 10.24
C PRO A 26 -13.53 -18.80 9.31
N GLU A 27 -14.01 -19.76 8.53
CA GLU A 27 -15.24 -19.63 7.75
C GLU A 27 -16.44 -19.52 8.70
N PHE A 28 -16.88 -18.28 8.95
CA PHE A 28 -18.13 -18.00 9.64
C PHE A 28 -19.26 -17.84 8.64
N SER A 29 -20.42 -18.39 8.98
CA SER A 29 -21.66 -18.23 8.20
C SER A 29 -22.77 -17.63 9.04
N SER A 30 -23.62 -16.82 8.41
CA SER A 30 -24.85 -16.32 9.02
C SER A 30 -25.87 -17.45 9.21
N SER A 31 -26.97 -17.17 9.91
CA SER A 31 -28.10 -18.10 10.04
C SER A 31 -28.75 -18.47 8.69
N LYS A 32 -28.48 -17.69 7.63
CA LYS A 32 -28.92 -17.95 6.26
C LYS A 32 -27.85 -18.66 5.40
N GLY A 33 -26.70 -19.02 6.00
CA GLY A 33 -25.59 -19.69 5.31
C GLY A 33 -24.64 -18.75 4.56
N GLU A 34 -24.82 -17.43 4.63
CA GLU A 34 -23.95 -16.47 3.94
C GLU A 34 -22.60 -16.35 4.65
N PRO A 35 -21.47 -16.35 3.92
CA PRO A 35 -20.15 -16.19 4.53
C PRO A 35 -19.98 -14.76 5.07
N ILE A 36 -19.55 -14.63 6.33
CA ILE A 36 -19.44 -13.36 7.05
C ILE A 36 -18.10 -13.20 7.80
N GLY A 37 -17.16 -14.13 7.64
CA GLY A 37 -15.86 -14.11 8.33
C GLY A 37 -15.09 -12.81 8.11
N ALA A 38 -14.96 -12.38 6.85
CA ALA A 38 -14.26 -11.14 6.52
C ALA A 38 -15.00 -9.90 7.05
N LEU A 39 -16.33 -9.90 6.99
CA LEU A 39 -17.18 -8.81 7.51
C LEU A 39 -17.00 -8.61 9.01
N TYR A 40 -16.93 -9.72 9.76
CA TYR A 40 -16.61 -9.69 11.19
C TYR A 40 -15.22 -9.08 11.43
N GLY A 41 -14.21 -9.52 10.67
CA GLY A 41 -12.84 -9.00 10.81
C GLY A 41 -12.73 -7.51 10.48
N VAL A 42 -13.40 -7.03 9.44
CA VAL A 42 -13.50 -5.60 9.09
C VAL A 42 -14.11 -4.82 10.25
N SER A 43 -15.23 -5.30 10.80
CA SER A 43 -15.93 -4.64 11.90
C SER A 43 -15.07 -4.57 13.16
N ALA A 44 -14.43 -5.69 13.53
CA ALA A 44 -13.54 -5.76 14.68
C ALA A 44 -12.33 -4.83 14.53
N MET A 45 -11.73 -4.79 13.35
CA MET A 45 -10.60 -3.92 13.08
C MET A 45 -11.01 -2.43 13.06
N LEU A 46 -12.19 -2.10 12.54
CA LEU A 46 -12.72 -0.73 12.58
C LEU A 46 -12.95 -0.24 14.01
N ILE A 47 -13.59 -1.07 14.85
CA ILE A 47 -13.78 -0.76 16.29
C ILE A 47 -12.42 -0.56 16.98
N LYS A 48 -11.43 -1.40 16.65
CA LYS A 48 -10.09 -1.27 17.19
C LYS A 48 -9.40 0.02 16.75
N ILE A 49 -9.46 0.37 15.46
CA ILE A 49 -8.94 1.64 14.93
C ILE A 49 -9.58 2.82 15.67
N ILE A 50 -10.89 2.80 15.87
CA ILE A 50 -11.61 3.87 16.59
C ILE A 50 -11.14 3.95 18.05
N SER A 51 -11.02 2.80 18.73
CA SER A 51 -10.60 2.73 20.14
C SER A 51 -9.15 3.18 20.36
N ASP A 52 -8.23 2.63 19.58
CA ASP A 52 -6.79 2.77 19.79
C ASP A 52 -6.28 4.09 19.22
N LEU A 53 -6.75 4.44 18.01
CA LEU A 53 -6.28 5.61 17.29
C LEU A 53 -7.16 6.84 17.55
N LYS A 54 -8.41 6.70 18.01
CA LYS A 54 -9.30 7.84 18.29
C LYS A 54 -9.29 8.91 17.18
N PRO A 55 -9.56 8.52 15.91
CA PRO A 55 -9.50 9.46 14.80
C PRO A 55 -10.63 10.49 14.85
N ASP A 56 -10.36 11.68 14.34
CA ASP A 56 -11.39 12.69 14.05
C ASP A 56 -12.11 12.38 12.73
N TYR A 57 -11.42 11.74 11.78
CA TYR A 57 -11.93 11.42 10.46
C TYR A 57 -11.52 10.00 10.03
N ILE A 58 -12.40 9.30 9.33
CA ILE A 58 -12.10 8.02 8.69
C ILE A 58 -12.60 8.07 7.24
N ILE A 59 -11.82 7.54 6.31
CA ILE A 59 -12.18 7.40 4.89
C ILE A 59 -11.84 5.98 4.46
N ALA A 60 -12.72 5.31 3.71
CA ALA A 60 -12.42 4.02 3.09
C ALA A 60 -12.12 4.18 1.60
N CYS A 61 -11.04 3.55 1.11
CA CYS A 61 -10.67 3.54 -0.30
C CYS A 61 -10.87 2.13 -0.88
N TYR A 62 -11.49 2.03 -2.06
CA TYR A 62 -11.74 0.77 -2.74
C TYR A 62 -11.10 0.74 -4.13
N ASP A 63 -10.60 -0.44 -4.49
CA ASP A 63 -10.36 -0.82 -5.87
C ASP A 63 -11.66 -1.05 -6.62
N LEU A 64 -11.60 -0.77 -7.91
CA LEU A 64 -12.65 -1.09 -8.86
C LEU A 64 -12.19 -2.22 -9.80
N PRO A 65 -13.11 -3.08 -10.29
CA PRO A 65 -12.75 -4.23 -11.12
C PRO A 65 -12.20 -3.87 -12.51
N GLN A 66 -12.35 -2.61 -12.93
CA GLN A 66 -11.87 -2.10 -14.21
C GLN A 66 -10.35 -2.06 -14.25
N LYS A 67 -9.78 -2.18 -15.47
CA LYS A 67 -8.35 -2.00 -15.69
C LYS A 67 -7.92 -0.59 -15.29
N THR A 68 -6.70 -0.51 -14.77
CA THR A 68 -6.03 0.73 -14.38
C THR A 68 -4.97 1.14 -15.39
N PHE A 69 -4.42 2.35 -15.26
CA PHE A 69 -3.31 2.81 -16.10
C PHE A 69 -2.08 1.86 -16.03
N ARG A 70 -1.94 1.08 -14.95
CA ARG A 70 -0.88 0.06 -14.81
C ARG A 70 -0.99 -1.03 -15.87
N HIS A 71 -2.22 -1.44 -16.21
CA HIS A 71 -2.47 -2.47 -17.22
C HIS A 71 -2.21 -1.95 -18.65
N GLU A 72 -2.38 -0.64 -18.88
CA GLU A 72 -2.01 0.00 -20.14
C GLU A 72 -0.49 0.10 -20.29
N ALA A 73 0.21 0.38 -19.18
CA ALA A 73 1.66 0.52 -19.17
C ALA A 73 2.41 -0.82 -19.20
N TYR A 74 1.82 -1.89 -18.63
CA TYR A 74 2.37 -3.24 -18.64
C TYR A 74 1.28 -4.31 -18.70
N GLU A 75 1.19 -5.00 -19.83
CA GLU A 75 0.16 -6.04 -20.06
C GLU A 75 0.28 -7.23 -19.09
N GLY A 76 1.48 -7.52 -18.59
CA GLY A 76 1.72 -8.58 -17.60
C GLY A 76 1.43 -8.18 -16.15
N TYR A 77 0.99 -6.94 -15.88
CA TYR A 77 0.75 -6.49 -14.52
C TYR A 77 -0.37 -7.30 -13.85
N LYS A 78 -0.11 -7.82 -12.64
CA LYS A 78 -1.00 -8.76 -11.92
C LYS A 78 -1.42 -9.99 -12.74
N ALA A 79 -0.74 -10.29 -13.85
CA ALA A 79 -1.02 -11.47 -14.67
C ALA A 79 -0.73 -12.73 -13.84
N GLY A 80 -1.67 -13.67 -13.87
CA GLY A 80 -1.58 -14.91 -13.08
C GLY A 80 -2.08 -14.79 -11.63
N ARG A 81 -2.52 -13.62 -11.15
CA ARG A 81 -3.28 -13.56 -9.88
C ARG A 81 -4.54 -14.41 -10.02
N ALA A 82 -4.76 -15.29 -9.05
CA ALA A 82 -6.00 -16.06 -8.97
C ALA A 82 -7.19 -15.10 -8.84
N LYS A 83 -8.29 -15.41 -9.55
CA LYS A 83 -9.53 -14.67 -9.36
C LYS A 83 -9.99 -14.83 -7.91
N ALA A 84 -10.46 -13.73 -7.32
CA ALA A 84 -11.05 -13.76 -5.99
C ALA A 84 -12.21 -14.78 -5.96
N LEU A 85 -12.29 -15.56 -4.87
CA LEU A 85 -13.36 -16.52 -4.67
C LEU A 85 -14.71 -15.79 -4.60
N PRO A 86 -15.81 -16.36 -5.13
CA PRO A 86 -17.12 -15.72 -5.12
C PRO A 86 -17.58 -15.27 -3.73
N GLU A 87 -17.23 -16.03 -2.69
CA GLU A 87 -17.52 -15.71 -1.29
C GLU A 87 -16.79 -14.46 -0.80
N LEU A 88 -15.54 -14.26 -1.24
CA LEU A 88 -14.78 -13.07 -0.92
C LEU A 88 -15.34 -11.86 -1.67
N VAL A 89 -15.70 -12.02 -2.95
CA VAL A 89 -16.34 -10.95 -3.74
C VAL A 89 -17.65 -10.49 -3.10
N SER A 90 -18.49 -11.43 -2.66
CA SER A 90 -19.73 -11.14 -1.92
C SER A 90 -19.46 -10.33 -0.65
N GLN A 91 -18.45 -10.73 0.14
CA GLN A 91 -18.08 -10.00 1.35
C GLN A 91 -17.46 -8.63 1.07
N ILE A 92 -16.70 -8.47 -0.02
CA ILE A 92 -16.21 -7.14 -0.45
C ILE A 92 -17.38 -6.22 -0.76
N GLN A 93 -18.41 -6.70 -1.47
CA GLN A 93 -19.60 -5.88 -1.76
C GLN A 93 -20.34 -5.50 -0.48
N ARG A 94 -20.61 -6.47 0.40
CA ARG A 94 -21.33 -6.24 1.67
C ARG A 94 -20.57 -5.42 2.69
N SER A 95 -19.25 -5.37 2.60
CA SER A 95 -18.44 -4.54 3.52
C SER A 95 -18.74 -3.04 3.39
N ARG A 96 -19.32 -2.61 2.27
CA ARG A 96 -19.78 -1.22 2.07
C ARG A 96 -20.89 -0.85 3.05
N ASP A 97 -21.82 -1.78 3.32
CA ASP A 97 -22.91 -1.59 4.29
C ASP A 97 -22.36 -1.31 5.70
N ILE A 98 -21.21 -1.90 6.05
CA ILE A 98 -20.52 -1.63 7.32
C ILE A 98 -20.03 -0.19 7.34
N PHE A 99 -19.29 0.25 6.30
CA PHE A 99 -18.76 1.61 6.26
C PHE A 99 -19.89 2.66 6.24
N GLU A 100 -20.97 2.41 5.51
CA GLU A 100 -22.16 3.25 5.53
C GLU A 100 -22.78 3.34 6.93
N SER A 101 -22.90 2.22 7.64
CA SER A 101 -23.45 2.18 9.01
C SER A 101 -22.61 2.99 10.01
N PHE A 102 -21.30 3.09 9.78
CA PHE A 102 -20.39 3.94 10.57
C PHE A 102 -20.29 5.38 10.03
N SER A 103 -21.07 5.74 9.01
CA SER A 103 -21.00 7.03 8.31
C SER A 103 -19.60 7.35 7.77
N ILE A 104 -18.88 6.32 7.32
CA ILE A 104 -17.54 6.45 6.74
C ILE A 104 -17.70 6.65 5.24
N PRO A 105 -17.24 7.80 4.68
CA PRO A 105 -17.25 8.02 3.24
C PRO A 105 -16.33 7.01 2.53
N ILE A 106 -16.81 6.52 1.38
CA ILE A 106 -16.07 5.62 0.51
C ILE A 106 -15.61 6.41 -0.72
N TYR A 107 -14.32 6.31 -1.05
CA TYR A 107 -13.74 6.86 -2.27
C TYR A 107 -13.20 5.75 -3.17
N GLU A 108 -13.52 5.86 -4.46
CA GLU A 108 -13.14 4.94 -5.52
C GLU A 108 -13.12 5.69 -6.85
N HIS A 109 -12.27 5.29 -7.79
CA HIS A 109 -12.19 5.95 -9.08
C HIS A 109 -11.76 4.99 -10.18
N VAL A 110 -12.50 4.98 -11.29
CA VAL A 110 -12.18 4.12 -12.44
C VAL A 110 -10.80 4.51 -13.00
N GLY A 111 -9.98 3.51 -13.31
CA GLY A 111 -8.63 3.71 -13.83
C GLY A 111 -7.53 3.80 -12.76
N PHE A 112 -7.91 3.83 -11.48
CA PHE A 112 -7.01 3.92 -10.33
C PHE A 112 -7.28 2.82 -9.30
N GLU A 113 -6.25 2.43 -8.56
CA GLU A 113 -6.34 1.48 -7.44
C GLU A 113 -6.60 2.23 -6.13
N ALA A 114 -7.04 1.52 -5.08
CA ALA A 114 -7.25 2.10 -3.76
C ALA A 114 -6.00 2.85 -3.26
N ASP A 115 -4.84 2.27 -3.54
CA ASP A 115 -3.51 2.82 -3.25
C ASP A 115 -3.24 4.18 -3.90
N ASP A 116 -3.73 4.40 -5.12
CA ASP A 116 -3.62 5.70 -5.79
C ASP A 116 -4.48 6.76 -5.09
N ILE A 117 -5.65 6.36 -4.61
CA ILE A 117 -6.57 7.23 -3.88
C ILE A 117 -5.97 7.59 -2.53
N LEU A 118 -5.39 6.61 -1.81
CA LEU A 118 -4.66 6.84 -0.56
C LEU A 118 -3.53 7.86 -0.76
N GLY A 119 -2.69 7.64 -1.78
CA GLY A 119 -1.59 8.55 -2.13
C GLY A 119 -2.09 9.96 -2.48
N THR A 120 -3.20 10.05 -3.22
CA THR A 120 -3.82 11.33 -3.58
C THR A 120 -4.30 12.11 -2.35
N ILE A 121 -5.01 11.44 -1.43
CA ILE A 121 -5.48 12.07 -0.19
C ILE A 121 -4.30 12.51 0.68
N VAL A 122 -3.29 11.66 0.85
CA VAL A 122 -2.06 12.01 1.56
C VAL A 122 -1.44 13.28 0.95
N LYS A 123 -1.36 13.36 -0.38
CA LYS A 123 -0.76 14.49 -1.07
C LYS A 123 -1.56 15.79 -0.91
N ILE A 124 -2.89 15.71 -0.95
CA ILE A 124 -3.77 16.86 -0.72
C ILE A 124 -3.58 17.40 0.70
N LEU A 125 -3.54 16.50 1.68
CA LEU A 125 -3.42 16.86 3.08
C LEU A 125 -1.98 17.20 3.51
N ASP A 126 -0.97 16.92 2.68
CA ASP A 126 0.46 17.15 2.95
C ASP A 126 0.79 18.58 3.39
N LYS A 127 0.04 19.58 2.90
CA LYS A 127 0.23 20.99 3.26
C LYS A 127 -0.35 21.38 4.63
N ASP A 128 -1.28 20.59 5.17
CA ASP A 128 -1.95 20.89 6.44
C ASP A 128 -1.11 20.43 7.64
N LYS A 129 -0.53 21.36 8.40
CA LYS A 129 0.37 21.02 9.52
C LYS A 129 -0.37 20.46 10.73
N ASP A 130 -1.69 20.66 10.78
CA ASP A 130 -2.55 20.32 11.90
C ASP A 130 -3.24 18.97 11.69
N ILE A 131 -2.85 18.22 10.64
CA ILE A 131 -3.35 16.87 10.37
C ILE A 131 -2.22 15.82 10.52
N GLU A 132 -2.53 14.77 11.28
CA GLU A 132 -1.81 13.49 11.26
C GLU A 132 -2.61 12.47 10.44
N ILE A 133 -1.93 11.73 9.55
CA ILE A 133 -2.52 10.74 8.66
C ILE A 133 -2.04 9.35 9.06
N ILE A 134 -2.98 8.43 9.26
CA ILE A 134 -2.69 7.02 9.49
C ILE A 134 -3.36 6.21 8.37
N ILE A 135 -2.55 5.50 7.58
CA ILE A 135 -3.06 4.57 6.57
C ILE A 135 -3.20 3.20 7.23
N ALA A 136 -4.42 2.67 7.32
CA ALA A 136 -4.67 1.31 7.77
C ALA A 136 -4.69 0.39 6.54
N SER A 137 -3.61 -0.34 6.32
CA SER A 137 -3.50 -1.29 5.22
C SER A 137 -2.75 -2.54 5.64
N GLY A 138 -2.99 -3.61 4.89
CA GLY A 138 -2.14 -4.78 4.93
C GLY A 138 -1.07 -4.86 3.89
N ASP A 139 -1.15 -4.00 2.89
CA ASP A 139 -0.15 -3.89 1.86
C ASP A 139 1.05 -3.12 2.41
N MET A 140 2.23 -3.70 2.23
CA MET A 140 3.49 -3.08 2.63
C MET A 140 3.84 -1.92 1.69
N ASP A 141 3.18 -1.81 0.55
CA ASP A 141 3.47 -0.81 -0.48
C ASP A 141 3.03 0.56 -0.04
N THR A 142 1.98 0.64 0.77
CA THR A 142 1.55 1.85 1.46
C THR A 142 2.64 2.47 2.33
N MET A 143 3.67 1.70 2.74
CA MET A 143 4.81 2.25 3.49
C MET A 143 5.57 3.32 2.71
N GLN A 144 5.53 3.32 1.38
CA GLN A 144 6.19 4.37 0.58
C GLN A 144 5.59 5.77 0.82
N LEU A 145 4.37 5.85 1.34
CA LEU A 145 3.70 7.12 1.67
C LEU A 145 4.09 7.68 3.03
N ILE A 146 4.83 6.92 3.85
CA ILE A 146 5.30 7.38 5.16
C ILE A 146 6.20 8.61 4.97
N SER A 147 5.90 9.67 5.73
CA SER A 147 6.59 10.96 5.65
C SER A 147 6.71 11.58 7.03
N GLY A 148 7.94 11.56 7.57
CA GLY A 148 8.26 12.05 8.91
C GLY A 148 7.34 11.46 9.98
N GLU A 149 6.87 12.34 10.87
CA GLU A 149 5.88 12.00 11.90
C GLU A 149 4.43 12.21 11.46
N LYS A 150 4.21 12.71 10.23
CA LYS A 150 2.90 13.11 9.74
C LYS A 150 2.10 11.94 9.16
N VAL A 151 2.75 11.08 8.39
CA VAL A 151 2.09 9.94 7.72
C VAL A 151 2.67 8.65 8.28
N LYS A 152 1.81 7.79 8.82
CA LYS A 152 2.17 6.49 9.40
C LYS A 152 1.31 5.39 8.81
N VAL A 153 1.79 4.16 8.79
CA VAL A 153 1.02 2.98 8.33
C VAL A 153 0.70 2.09 9.51
N PHE A 154 -0.59 1.82 9.73
CA PHE A 154 -1.09 0.90 10.73
C PHE A 154 -1.40 -0.44 10.05
N THR A 155 -0.75 -1.51 10.49
CA THR A 155 -1.00 -2.87 9.97
C THR A 155 -1.17 -3.87 11.10
N LEU A 156 -1.88 -4.94 10.79
CA LEU A 156 -1.99 -6.13 11.62
C LEU A 156 -0.79 -7.05 11.35
N LYS A 157 -0.13 -7.53 12.41
CA LYS A 157 1.03 -8.43 12.35
C LYS A 157 0.59 -9.90 12.34
N LYS A 158 -0.21 -10.30 13.34
CA LYS A 158 -0.77 -11.65 13.48
C LYS A 158 -2.17 -11.61 14.10
N GLY A 159 -3.15 -12.11 13.36
CA GLY A 159 -4.56 -12.01 13.76
C GLY A 159 -5.03 -10.55 13.86
N ILE A 160 -6.17 -10.33 14.51
CA ILE A 160 -6.82 -9.01 14.63
C ILE A 160 -6.22 -8.19 15.79
N ASN A 161 -5.54 -8.86 16.73
CA ASN A 161 -5.13 -8.25 18.00
C ASN A 161 -3.67 -7.75 18.04
N ASP A 162 -2.77 -8.30 17.22
CA ASP A 162 -1.37 -7.84 17.17
C ASP A 162 -1.22 -6.76 16.07
N THR A 163 -1.04 -5.51 16.49
CA THR A 163 -0.95 -4.34 15.61
C THR A 163 0.43 -3.70 15.66
N ILE A 164 0.88 -3.14 14.54
CA ILE A 164 2.10 -2.37 14.46
C ILE A 164 1.84 -1.07 13.69
N LEU A 165 2.41 0.02 14.21
CA LEU A 165 2.41 1.33 13.55
C LEU A 165 3.80 1.58 13.00
N TYR A 166 3.91 1.61 11.67
CA TYR A 166 5.14 1.96 10.96
C TYR A 166 5.24 3.47 10.80
N ASN A 167 6.31 4.02 11.36
CA ASN A 167 6.81 5.35 11.03
C ASN A 167 8.10 5.21 10.21
N GLU A 168 8.71 6.34 9.86
CA GLU A 168 9.92 6.39 9.04
C GLU A 168 11.06 5.56 9.65
N LYS A 169 11.23 5.64 10.98
CA LYS A 169 12.23 4.84 11.70
C LYS A 169 11.97 3.34 11.55
N ALA A 170 10.73 2.88 11.71
CA ALA A 170 10.40 1.47 11.57
C ALA A 170 10.66 0.93 10.14
N VAL A 171 10.46 1.77 9.12
CA VAL A 171 10.83 1.44 7.73
C VAL A 171 12.35 1.37 7.58
N LEU A 172 13.07 2.36 8.12
CA LEU A 172 14.54 2.38 8.09
C LEU A 172 15.14 1.16 8.80
N ASP A 173 14.61 0.78 9.97
CA ASP A 173 15.07 -0.38 10.72
C ASP A 173 14.80 -1.70 9.96
N ARG A 174 13.70 -1.75 9.20
CA ARG A 174 13.30 -2.94 8.43
C ARG A 174 14.07 -3.09 7.12
N PHE A 175 14.21 -2.02 6.33
CA PHE A 175 14.77 -2.08 4.97
C PHE A 175 16.19 -1.50 4.89
N GLY A 176 16.59 -0.69 5.86
CA GLY A 176 17.88 0.00 5.89
C GLY A 176 17.97 1.24 5.02
N PHE A 177 16.84 1.71 4.48
CA PHE A 177 16.72 2.95 3.72
C PHE A 177 15.34 3.61 3.98
N PRO A 178 15.19 4.92 3.71
CA PRO A 178 13.94 5.64 3.98
C PRO A 178 12.78 5.23 3.04
N PRO A 179 11.52 5.47 3.45
CA PRO A 179 10.33 5.02 2.72
C PRO A 179 10.24 5.48 1.27
N ASN A 180 10.72 6.68 0.96
CA ASN A 180 10.70 7.25 -0.39
C ASN A 180 11.55 6.45 -1.42
N LEU A 181 12.40 5.52 -0.94
CA LEU A 181 13.22 4.63 -1.79
C LEU A 181 12.63 3.22 -1.92
N LEU A 182 11.52 2.89 -1.24
CA LEU A 182 10.80 1.63 -1.44
C LEU A 182 10.38 1.40 -2.91
N PRO A 183 9.85 2.42 -3.60
CA PRO A 183 9.68 2.39 -5.05
C PRO A 183 10.92 1.88 -5.78
N ASP A 184 12.01 2.63 -5.67
CA ASP A 184 13.26 2.37 -6.36
C ASP A 184 13.79 0.98 -6.04
N TYR A 185 13.68 0.56 -4.78
CA TYR A 185 14.02 -0.79 -4.37
C TYR A 185 13.21 -1.85 -5.13
N LYS A 186 11.87 -1.77 -5.15
CA LYS A 186 11.00 -2.70 -5.88
C LYS A 186 11.27 -2.70 -7.38
N GLY A 187 11.47 -1.52 -7.98
CA GLY A 187 11.80 -1.39 -9.39
C GLY A 187 13.10 -2.11 -9.76
N LEU A 188 14.05 -2.21 -8.84
CA LEU A 188 15.30 -2.94 -9.02
C LEU A 188 15.13 -4.46 -8.83
N ARG A 189 14.60 -4.90 -7.68
CA ARG A 189 14.50 -6.34 -7.35
C ARG A 189 13.32 -7.07 -7.99
N GLY A 190 12.35 -6.33 -8.52
CA GLY A 190 11.06 -6.85 -8.93
C GLY A 190 10.11 -7.09 -7.76
N ASP A 191 8.87 -7.39 -8.10
CA ASP A 191 7.82 -7.75 -7.17
C ASP A 191 6.99 -8.91 -7.73
N PRO A 192 7.22 -10.15 -7.24
CA PRO A 192 6.46 -11.32 -7.66
C PRO A 192 4.96 -11.22 -7.39
N SER A 193 4.49 -10.54 -6.33
CA SER A 193 3.04 -10.48 -6.04
C SER A 193 2.24 -9.68 -7.07
N ASP A 194 2.92 -8.74 -7.73
CA ASP A 194 2.38 -7.90 -8.80
C ASP A 194 2.90 -8.27 -10.18
N ASN A 195 3.64 -9.39 -10.26
CA ASN A 195 4.29 -9.88 -11.47
C ASN A 195 5.25 -8.85 -12.11
N ILE A 196 5.93 -8.07 -11.29
CA ILE A 196 6.98 -7.12 -11.71
C ILE A 196 8.31 -7.87 -11.76
N ILE A 197 8.90 -8.02 -12.95
CA ILE A 197 10.08 -8.86 -13.17
C ILE A 197 11.37 -8.29 -12.52
N GLY A 198 11.44 -6.96 -12.37
CA GLY A 198 12.64 -6.28 -11.89
C GLY A 198 13.77 -6.26 -12.92
N VAL A 199 14.98 -5.89 -12.49
CA VAL A 199 16.16 -5.87 -13.36
C VAL A 199 16.90 -7.21 -13.27
N PRO A 200 17.18 -7.88 -14.41
CA PRO A 200 17.90 -9.14 -14.42
C PRO A 200 19.22 -9.10 -13.64
N GLY A 201 19.41 -10.06 -12.74
CA GLY A 201 20.61 -10.16 -11.90
C GLY A 201 20.61 -9.28 -10.65
N ILE A 202 19.56 -8.48 -10.41
CA ILE A 202 19.38 -7.77 -9.14
C ILE A 202 18.38 -8.49 -8.26
N GLY A 203 18.89 -9.21 -7.25
CA GLY A 203 18.08 -9.70 -6.15
C GLY A 203 17.94 -8.68 -5.02
N GLU A 204 17.21 -9.08 -3.97
CA GLU A 204 16.98 -8.30 -2.75
C GLU A 204 18.26 -7.66 -2.18
N LYS A 205 19.32 -8.43 -2.00
CA LYS A 205 20.58 -7.95 -1.42
C LYS A 205 21.22 -6.86 -2.28
N THR A 206 21.35 -7.13 -3.58
CA THR A 206 21.96 -6.18 -4.53
C THR A 206 21.13 -4.90 -4.64
N ALA A 207 19.80 -5.01 -4.65
CA ALA A 207 18.92 -3.83 -4.65
C ALA A 207 19.12 -2.98 -3.37
N THR A 208 19.13 -3.61 -2.20
CA THR A 208 19.38 -2.91 -0.93
C THR A 208 20.74 -2.21 -0.92
N ASP A 209 21.80 -2.88 -1.36
CA ASP A 209 23.14 -2.30 -1.40
C ASP A 209 23.22 -1.11 -2.38
N LEU A 210 22.55 -1.20 -3.53
CA LEU A 210 22.49 -0.11 -4.50
C LEU A 210 21.74 1.11 -3.93
N ILE A 211 20.58 0.89 -3.33
CA ILE A 211 19.75 1.95 -2.75
C ILE A 211 20.50 2.65 -1.60
N LYS A 212 21.13 1.90 -0.70
CA LYS A 212 21.90 2.45 0.43
C LYS A 212 23.08 3.30 -0.02
N ASN A 213 23.83 2.84 -1.03
CA ASN A 213 25.06 3.50 -1.45
C ASN A 213 24.83 4.65 -2.43
N PHE A 214 23.78 4.57 -3.25
CA PHE A 214 23.60 5.48 -4.37
C PHE A 214 22.29 6.27 -4.34
N GLY A 215 21.31 5.87 -3.52
CA GLY A 215 19.99 6.49 -3.46
C GLY A 215 19.05 5.93 -4.53
N SER A 216 18.28 6.80 -5.17
CA SER A 216 17.25 6.39 -6.13
C SER A 216 17.82 5.74 -7.41
N ILE A 217 16.95 5.10 -8.19
CA ILE A 217 17.32 4.55 -9.50
C ILE A 217 17.98 5.62 -10.37
N GLU A 218 17.43 6.84 -10.42
CA GLU A 218 18.00 7.93 -11.22
C GLU A 218 19.44 8.26 -10.81
N GLU A 219 19.73 8.28 -9.51
CA GLU A 219 21.08 8.54 -9.00
C GLU A 219 22.05 7.39 -9.29
N ILE A 220 21.57 6.14 -9.20
CA ILE A 220 22.33 4.94 -9.62
C ILE A 220 22.72 5.06 -11.10
N TYR A 221 21.77 5.43 -11.98
CA TYR A 221 22.03 5.56 -13.41
C TYR A 221 22.94 6.74 -13.75
N LYS A 222 22.88 7.87 -13.03
CA LYS A 222 23.84 8.97 -13.19
C LYS A 222 25.27 8.53 -12.89
N LYS A 223 25.46 7.65 -11.90
CA LYS A 223 26.78 7.15 -11.47
C LYS A 223 27.28 5.92 -12.25
N LYS A 224 26.44 5.34 -13.10
CA LYS A 224 26.68 4.14 -13.92
C LYS A 224 27.98 4.16 -14.74
N ARG A 225 28.44 5.33 -15.21
CA ARG A 225 29.73 5.44 -15.92
C ARG A 225 30.93 5.01 -15.09
N ARG A 226 30.82 4.98 -13.75
CA ARG A 226 31.92 4.71 -12.82
C ARG A 226 31.90 3.29 -12.23
N LEU A 227 30.82 2.54 -12.41
CA LEU A 227 30.63 1.20 -11.83
C LEU A 227 30.73 0.13 -12.94
N PHE A 228 31.80 -0.66 -12.90
CA PHE A 228 32.13 -1.64 -13.94
C PHE A 228 31.02 -2.70 -14.16
N PHE A 229 30.33 -3.10 -13.10
CA PHE A 229 29.20 -4.04 -13.16
C PHE A 229 27.92 -3.47 -13.78
N LEU A 230 27.72 -2.14 -13.75
CA LEU A 230 26.54 -1.49 -14.32
C LEU A 230 26.72 -1.13 -15.81
N LYS A 231 27.90 -1.33 -16.39
CA LYS A 231 28.22 -0.92 -17.78
C LYS A 231 27.31 -1.57 -18.83
N HIS A 232 26.78 -2.76 -18.55
CA HIS A 232 25.96 -3.54 -19.48
C HIS A 232 24.46 -3.41 -19.23
N TRP A 233 24.05 -2.69 -18.19
CA TRP A 233 22.63 -2.41 -18.02
C TRP A 233 22.22 -1.38 -19.06
N HIS A 234 20.98 -1.40 -19.50
CA HIS A 234 20.35 -0.36 -20.27
C HIS A 234 19.09 0.11 -19.53
N LEU A 235 18.72 1.38 -19.72
CA LEU A 235 17.44 1.86 -19.16
C LEU A 235 16.24 1.12 -19.77
N SER A 236 16.41 0.48 -20.92
CA SER A 236 15.46 -0.45 -21.54
C SER A 236 15.33 -1.79 -20.80
N ASP A 237 16.33 -2.19 -20.01
CA ASP A 237 16.27 -3.44 -19.23
C ASP A 237 15.32 -3.31 -18.05
N MET A 238 15.02 -2.07 -17.64
CA MET A 238 13.79 -1.75 -16.92
C MET A 238 12.64 -1.69 -17.94
N MET A 239 12.10 -2.84 -18.34
CA MET A 239 10.94 -2.92 -19.25
C MET A 239 9.72 -2.10 -18.78
N HIS A 240 9.70 -1.68 -17.51
CA HIS A 240 8.56 -1.03 -16.84
C HIS A 240 8.78 0.46 -16.54
N ARG A 241 9.74 1.09 -17.25
CA ARG A 241 10.17 2.46 -17.00
C ARG A 241 9.05 3.50 -17.12
N SER A 242 8.07 3.28 -18.01
CA SER A 242 6.91 4.17 -18.16
C SER A 242 6.02 4.15 -16.92
N LEU A 243 5.67 2.97 -16.42
CA LEU A 243 4.83 2.78 -15.24
C LEU A 243 5.49 3.36 -13.99
N PHE A 244 6.75 2.97 -13.75
CA PHE A 244 7.52 3.40 -12.59
C PHE A 244 7.74 4.93 -12.56
N LEU A 245 8.16 5.51 -13.69
CA LEU A 245 8.35 6.96 -13.79
C LEU A 245 7.03 7.73 -13.73
N PHE A 246 5.94 7.17 -14.28
CA PHE A 246 4.61 7.76 -14.20
C PHE A 246 4.12 7.79 -12.75
N GLN A 247 4.25 6.68 -12.01
CA GLN A 247 3.86 6.62 -10.60
C GLN A 247 4.68 7.59 -9.76
N LYS A 248 6.01 7.57 -9.92
CA LYS A 248 6.92 8.47 -9.20
C LYS A 248 6.68 9.95 -9.51
N LYS A 249 6.43 10.31 -10.77
CA LYS A 249 6.15 11.70 -11.18
C LYS A 249 4.82 12.20 -10.61
N ASN A 250 3.86 11.32 -10.39
CA ASN A 250 2.53 11.68 -9.91
C ASN A 250 2.30 11.39 -8.41
N GLY A 251 3.30 10.85 -7.69
CA GLY A 251 3.16 10.49 -6.28
C GLY A 251 2.19 9.33 -6.04
N LEU A 252 2.02 8.46 -7.03
CA LEU A 252 1.19 7.27 -6.96
C LEU A 252 2.01 6.13 -6.35
N ILE A 253 1.33 5.28 -5.59
CA ILE A 253 1.92 4.09 -4.98
C ILE A 253 2.32 3.11 -6.08
N LEU A 254 3.49 2.48 -5.98
CA LEU A 254 3.89 1.39 -6.87
C LEU A 254 3.01 0.16 -6.77
#